data_AF-A0A4Y8LV72-F1
#
_entry.id   AF-A0A4Y8LV72-F1
#
_cell.length_a   1.000
_cell.length_b   1.000
_cell.length_c   1.000
_cell.angle_alpha   90.00
_cell.angle_beta   90.00
_cell.angle_gamma   90.00
#
_symmetry.space_group_name_H-M   'P 1'
#
loop_
_entity.id
_entity.type
_entity.pdbx_description
1 polymer ?
#
loop_
_entity_poly.entity_id
_entity_poly.type
_entity_poly.pdbx_seq_one_letter_code
_entity_poly.pdbx_strand_id
1 'polypeptide(L)' 'MTTLTCNCGFAASDENKYKVEAAMWFHAIQDHSDMLKSMTVEMLEQWLMNKDEQLKAGA' A
#
# COMPACT_ATOMS: atom_id res chain seq x y z
N MET A 1 -10.63 -7.04 20.79
CA MET A 1 -10.64 -6.00 19.74
C MET A 1 -9.22 -5.80 19.27
N THR A 2 -8.98 -5.96 17.97
CA THR A 2 -7.71 -5.72 17.29
C THR A 2 -7.82 -4.42 16.52
N THR A 3 -6.75 -3.62 16.53
CA THR A 3 -6.66 -2.37 15.76
C THR A 3 -5.34 -2.37 14.99
N LEU A 4 -5.40 -2.02 13.72
CA LEU A 4 -4.22 -1.76 12.88
C LEU A 4 -4.30 -0.34 12.33
N THR A 5 -3.13 0.28 12.20
CA THR A 5 -2.99 1.65 11.70
C THR A 5 -1.97 1.66 10.56
N CYS A 6 -2.33 2.28 9.44
CA CYS A 6 -1.45 2.53 8.30
C CYS A 6 -0.59 3.77 8.56
N ASN A 7 0.58 3.85 7.92
CA ASN A 7 1.47 5.01 8.01
C ASN A 7 0.83 6.32 7.50
N CYS A 8 -0.20 6.22 6.64
CA CYS A 8 -0.97 7.37 6.16
C CYS A 8 -2.02 7.87 7.17
N GLY A 9 -2.17 7.21 8.33
CA GLY A 9 -3.14 7.55 9.38
C GLY A 9 -4.48 6.82 9.30
N PHE A 10 -4.74 6.02 8.26
CA PHE A 10 -5.91 5.13 8.21
C PHE A 10 -5.85 4.10 9.34
N ALA A 11 -6.98 3.81 9.98
CA ALA A 11 -7.07 2.81 11.03
C ALA A 11 -8.30 1.91 10.83
N ALA A 12 -8.13 0.62 11.14
CA ALA A 12 -9.21 -0.36 11.14
C ALA A 12 -9.24 -1.08 12.50
N SER A 13 -10.44 -1.26 13.05
CA SER A 13 -10.66 -1.92 14.34
C SER A 13 -11.84 -2.88 14.27
N ASP A 14 -11.67 -4.12 14.72
CA ASP A 14 -12.72 -5.15 14.80
C ASP A 14 -12.34 -6.22 15.84
N GLU A 15 -13.29 -7.03 16.28
CA GLU A 15 -13.01 -8.18 17.15
C GLU A 15 -12.35 -9.34 16.38
N ASN A 16 -12.69 -9.50 15.10
CA ASN A 16 -12.10 -10.48 14.21
C ASN A 16 -10.85 -9.91 13.54
N LYS A 17 -9.67 -10.42 13.94
CA LYS A 17 -8.37 -10.02 13.36
C LYS A 17 -8.32 -10.11 11.83
N TYR A 18 -8.99 -11.08 11.23
CA TYR A 18 -8.98 -11.26 9.77
C TYR A 18 -9.74 -10.15 9.05
N LYS A 19 -10.78 -9.57 9.67
CA LYS A 19 -11.48 -8.41 9.11
C LYS A 19 -10.61 -7.17 9.15
N VAL A 20 -9.86 -6.98 10.24
CA VAL A 20 -8.92 -5.85 10.38
C VAL A 20 -7.82 -5.95 9.31
N GLU A 21 -7.22 -7.13 9.16
CA GLU A 21 -6.22 -7.37 8.11
C GLU A 21 -6.79 -7.16 6.71
N ALA A 22 -7.99 -7.69 6.41
CA ALA A 22 -8.63 -7.50 5.11
C ALA A 22 -8.91 -6.02 4.82
N ALA A 23 -9.37 -5.25 5.80
CA ALA A 23 -9.59 -3.81 5.66
C ALA A 23 -8.28 -3.05 5.41
N MET A 24 -7.21 -3.43 6.10
CA MET A 24 -5.87 -2.84 5.89
C MET A 24 -5.32 -3.12 4.49
N TRP A 25 -5.42 -4.37 4.02
CA TRP A 25 -5.00 -4.74 2.66
C TRP A 25 -5.82 -4.03 1.60
N PHE A 26 -7.14 -3.98 1.77
CA PHE A 26 -8.02 -3.27 0.86
C PHE A 26 -7.65 -1.78 0.76
N HIS A 27 -7.44 -1.12 1.89
CA HIS A 27 -6.99 0.28 1.93
C HIS A 27 -5.65 0.47 1.23
N ALA A 28 -4.63 -0.33 1.55
CA ALA A 28 -3.31 -0.21 0.96
C ALA A 28 -3.31 -0.47 -0.56
N ILE A 29 -4.10 -1.44 -1.04
CA ILE A 29 -4.23 -1.72 -2.48
C ILE A 29 -4.91 -0.55 -3.19
N GLN A 30 -5.98 -0.02 -2.61
CA GLN A 30 -6.70 1.10 -3.19
C GLN A 30 -5.83 2.36 -3.26
N ASP A 31 -5.16 2.71 -2.16
CA ASP A 31 -4.29 3.88 -2.08
C ASP A 31 -3.14 3.81 -3.10
N HIS A 32 -2.44 2.68 -3.17
CA HIS A 32 -1.41 2.48 -4.19
C HIS A 32 -1.97 2.47 -5.61
N SER A 33 -3.17 1.91 -5.84
CA SER A 33 -3.80 1.93 -7.17
C SER A 33 -4.13 3.35 -7.62
N ASP A 34 -4.67 4.17 -6.72
CA ASP A 34 -5.05 5.55 -7.03
C ASP A 34 -3.81 6.43 -7.23
N MET A 35 -2.76 6.21 -6.42
CA MET A 35 -1.44 6.82 -6.66
C MET A 35 -0.92 6.49 -8.06
N LEU A 36 -0.89 5.21 -8.45
CA LEU A 36 -0.37 4.79 -9.77
C LEU A 36 -1.20 5.36 -10.93
N LYS A 37 -2.53 5.42 -10.81
CA LYS A 37 -3.41 6.00 -11.84
C LYS A 37 -3.21 7.51 -12.03
N SER A 38 -2.74 8.20 -11.00
CA SER A 38 -2.49 9.65 -11.04
C SER A 38 -1.17 10.04 -11.72
N MET A 39 -0.29 9.07 -11.98
CA MET A 39 1.03 9.29 -12.56
C MET A 39 0.99 9.33 -14.08
N THR A 40 1.87 10.13 -14.70
CA THR A 40 2.13 10.03 -16.14
C THR A 40 2.95 8.79 -16.46
N VAL A 41 3.07 8.44 -17.75
CA VAL A 41 3.89 7.30 -18.19
C VAL A 41 5.34 7.48 -17.78
N GLU A 42 5.91 8.68 -17.90
CA GLU A 42 7.29 8.97 -17.51
C GLU A 42 7.52 8.80 -16.01
N MET A 43 6.54 9.21 -15.19
CA MET A 43 6.59 9.01 -13.73
C MET A 43 6.51 7.52 -13.37
N LEU A 44 5.67 6.75 -14.06
CA LEU A 44 5.56 5.30 -13.88
C LEU A 44 6.85 4.57 -14.26
N GLU A 45 7.51 4.98 -15.36
CA GLU A 45 8.80 4.42 -15.78
C GLU A 45 9.86 4.60 -14.69
N GLN A 46 10.02 5.82 -14.17
CA GLN A 46 10.95 6.11 -13.08
C GLN A 46 10.61 5.35 -11.80
N TRP A 47 9.32 5.25 -11.46
CA TRP A 47 8.88 4.47 -10.31
C TRP A 47 9.24 2.98 -10.45
N LEU A 48 9.04 2.39 -11.63
CA LEU A 48 9.39 1.00 -11.92
C LEU A 48 10.90 0.76 -11.84
N MET A 49 11.72 1.66 -12.40
CA MET A 49 13.18 1.58 -12.30
C MET A 49 13.64 1.58 -10.83
N ASN A 50 13.12 2.51 -10.02
CA ASN A 50 13.45 2.59 -8.59
C ASN A 50 13.02 1.34 -7.82
N LYS A 51 11.88 0.73 -8.19
CA LYS A 51 11.40 -0.50 -7.56
C LYS A 51 12.27 -1.70 -7.92
N ASP A 52 12.70 -1.80 -9.17
CA ASP A 52 13.64 -2.83 -9.62
C ASP A 52 14.98 -2.73 -8.88
N GLU A 53 15.50 -1.51 -8.67
CA GLU A 53 16.70 -1.28 -7.86
C GLU A 53 16.51 -1.68 -6.39
N GLN A 54 15.38 -1.31 -5.77
CA GLN A 54 15.05 -1.70 -4.39
C GLN A 54 15.02 -3.22 -4.22
N LEU A 55 14.41 -3.93 -5.17
CA LEU A 55 14.32 -5.40 -5.13
C LEU A 55 15.68 -6.07 -5.33
N LYS A 56 16.55 -5.49 -6.17
CA LYS A 56 17.93 -5.95 -6.37
C LYS A 56 18.83 -5.72 -5.17
N ALA A 57 18.61 -4.65 -4.41
CA ALA A 57 19.36 -4.32 -3.20
C ALA A 57 19.08 -5.28 -2.03
N GLY A 58 18.10 -6.18 -2.18
CA GLY A 58 17.63 -7.08 -1.12
C GLY A 58 16.61 -6.37 -0.24
N ALA A 59 15.40 -6.94 -0.19
CA ALA A 59 14.38 -6.58 0.78
C ALA A 59 14.86 -6.81 2.22
#